data_AF-A0A1H8CMU5-F1
#
_entry.id   AF-A0A1H8CMU5-F1
#
_cell.length_a   1.000
_cell.length_b   1.000
_cell.length_c   1.000
_cell.angle_alpha   90.00
_cell.angle_beta   90.00
_cell.angle_gamma   90.00
#
_symmetry.space_group_name_H-M   'P 1'
#
loop_
_entity.id
_entity.type
_entity.pdbx_description
1 polymer ?
#
loop_
_entity_poly.entity_id
_entity_poly.type
_entity_poly.pdbx_seq_one_letter_code
_entity_poly.pdbx_strand_id
1 'polypeptide(L)'
;MDLSFFRFDRAQDLRHLPGDLAVLMAGMAARQAASPTAAVQARVTTTEAGDTAGVGVSLLSPENGAFNASMAEAVIRWSEP
;
A
#
# COMPACT_ATOMS: atom_id res chain seq x y z
N MET A 1 3.04 -17.82 7.81
CA MET A 1 2.10 -16.72 8.14
C MET A 1 1.14 -16.62 6.97
N ASP A 2 -0.14 -16.89 7.18
CA ASP A 2 -1.16 -16.84 6.14
C ASP A 2 -1.63 -15.39 5.96
N LEU A 3 -1.53 -14.88 4.73
CA LEU A 3 -1.86 -13.50 4.36
C LEU A 3 -3.14 -13.43 3.51
N SER A 4 -4.01 -14.45 3.61
CA SER A 4 -5.31 -14.41 2.98
C SER A 4 -6.09 -13.17 3.47
N PHE A 5 -6.28 -12.19 2.58
CA PHE A 5 -7.09 -11.02 2.86
C PHE A 5 -8.49 -11.45 3.30
N PHE A 6 -9.03 -10.81 4.35
CA PHE A 6 -10.45 -10.93 4.72
C PHE A 6 -11.30 -10.53 3.51
N ARG A 7 -11.67 -11.51 2.68
CA ARG A 7 -12.78 -11.34 1.76
C ARG A 7 -13.98 -11.05 2.64
N PHE A 8 -14.66 -9.92 2.41
CA PHE A 8 -15.94 -9.65 3.04
C PHE A 8 -16.83 -10.87 2.83
N ASP A 9 -17.10 -11.59 3.91
CA ASP A 9 -17.92 -12.78 3.89
C ASP A 9 -19.33 -12.35 3.52
N ARG A 10 -19.76 -12.72 2.31
CA ARG A 10 -21.07 -12.35 1.75
C ARG A 10 -22.22 -12.92 2.59
N ALA A 11 -21.96 -13.93 3.41
CA ALA A 11 -22.94 -14.54 4.31
C ALA A 11 -23.03 -13.87 5.69
N GLN A 12 -22.18 -12.88 5.99
CA GLN A 12 -22.30 -12.16 7.25
C GLN A 12 -23.47 -11.19 7.19
N ASP A 13 -24.41 -11.38 8.11
CA ASP A 13 -25.48 -10.46 8.40
C ASP A 13 -24.86 -9.10 8.76
N LEU A 14 -24.93 -8.15 7.82
CA LEU A 14 -24.46 -6.79 8.00
C LEU A 14 -25.32 -6.17 9.09
N ARG A 15 -24.87 -6.30 10.35
CA ARG A 15 -25.58 -5.73 11.50
C ARG A 15 -25.91 -4.29 11.17
N HIS A 16 -27.19 -3.96 11.22
CA HIS A 16 -27.65 -2.60 10.99
C HIS A 16 -26.93 -1.68 11.96
N LEU A 17 -26.05 -0.85 11.42
CA LEU A 17 -25.29 0.11 12.21
C LEU A 17 -26.29 1.15 12.72
N PRO A 18 -26.37 1.40 14.05
CA PRO A 18 -27.19 2.47 14.59
C PRO A 18 -26.88 3.79 13.86
N GLY A 19 -27.91 4.59 13.55
CA GLY A 19 -27.77 5.78 12.70
C GLY A 19 -26.66 6.72 13.14
N ASP A 20 -26.59 7.02 14.45
CA ASP A 20 -25.56 7.90 15.01
C ASP A 20 -24.14 7.35 14.83
N LEU A 21 -23.98 6.02 14.96
CA LEU A 21 -22.71 5.35 14.75
C LEU A 21 -22.32 5.35 13.27
N ALA A 22 -23.28 5.21 12.36
CA ALA A 22 -23.04 5.32 10.92
C ALA A 22 -22.54 6.72 10.53
N VAL A 23 -23.17 7.77 11.09
CA VAL A 23 -22.74 9.16 10.88
C VAL A 23 -21.32 9.38 11.41
N LEU A 24 -21.01 8.87 12.61
CA LEU A 24 -19.67 8.96 13.19
C LEU A 24 -18.63 8.26 12.31
N MET A 25 -18.91 7.01 11.89
CA MET A 25 -18.01 6.22 11.05
C MET A 25 -17.77 6.90 9.69
N ALA A 26 -18.82 7.44 9.07
CA ALA A 26 -18.69 8.18 7.81
C ALA A 26 -17.83 9.44 7.97
N GLY A 27 -18.01 10.21 9.05
CA GLY A 27 -17.19 11.38 9.34
C GLY A 27 -15.71 11.04 9.60
N MET A 28 -15.45 9.95 10.33
CA MET A 28 -14.11 9.46 10.60
C MET A 28 -13.41 8.99 9.32
N ALA A 29 -14.11 8.20 8.49
CA ALA A 29 -13.61 7.75 7.20
C ALA A 29 -13.30 8.93 6.26
N ALA A 30 -14.19 9.93 6.20
CA ALA A 30 -13.97 11.15 5.40
C ALA A 30 -12.71 11.91 5.85
N ARG A 31 -12.49 12.06 7.16
CA ARG A 31 -11.27 12.71 7.69
C ARG A 31 -10.01 11.89 7.40
N GLN A 32 -10.09 10.56 7.49
CA GLN A 32 -8.98 9.67 7.14
C GLN A 32 -8.63 9.80 5.66
N ALA A 33 -9.64 9.80 4.78
CA ALA A 33 -9.46 9.96 3.34
C ALA A 33 -8.91 11.35 2.95
N ALA A 34 -9.27 12.39 3.70
CA ALA A 34 -8.76 13.75 3.49
C ALA A 34 -7.42 14.02 4.18
N SER A 35 -6.83 13.04 4.87
CA SER A 35 -5.58 13.25 5.60
C SER A 35 -4.39 13.49 4.65
N PRO A 36 -3.35 14.23 5.09
CA PRO A 36 -2.14 14.43 4.30
C PRO A 36 -1.48 13.11 3.87
N THR A 37 -1.49 12.10 4.74
CA THR A 37 -0.98 10.76 4.45
C THR A 37 -1.78 10.08 3.34
N ALA A 38 -3.12 10.17 3.38
CA ALA A 38 -3.97 9.63 2.32
C ALA A 38 -3.73 10.34 0.98
N ALA A 39 -3.52 11.65 0.99
CA ALA A 39 -3.18 12.41 -0.21
C ALA A 39 -1.82 11.99 -0.80
N VAL A 40 -0.80 11.79 0.04
CA VAL A 40 0.52 11.28 -0.41
C VAL A 40 0.38 9.85 -0.95
N GLN A 41 -0.33 8.96 -0.25
CA GLN A 41 -0.56 7.58 -0.67
C GLN A 41 -1.32 7.51 -2.00
N ALA A 42 -2.36 8.34 -2.17
CA ALA A 42 -3.13 8.41 -3.40
C ALA A 42 -2.26 8.80 -4.61
N ARG A 43 -1.27 9.68 -4.41
CA ARG A 43 -0.30 10.08 -5.46
C ARG A 43 0.64 8.95 -5.84
N VAL A 44 1.08 8.13 -4.88
CA VAL A 44 1.87 6.92 -5.17
C VAL A 44 1.04 5.95 -6.00
N THR A 45 -0.20 5.64 -5.56
CA THR A 45 -1.08 4.70 -6.27
C THR A 45 -1.53 5.19 -7.65
N THR A 46 -1.72 6.50 -7.85
CA THR A 46 -2.06 7.06 -9.17
C THR A 46 -0.85 7.10 -10.10
N THR A 47 0.36 7.25 -9.57
CA THR A 47 1.60 7.09 -10.36
C THR A 47 1.77 5.63 -10.79
N GLU A 48 1.41 4.67 -9.95
CA GLU A 48 1.40 3.24 -10.34
C GLU A 48 0.31 2.89 -11.35
N ALA A 49 -0.88 3.50 -11.26
CA ALA A 49 -2.00 3.22 -12.16
C ALA A 49 -1.95 3.98 -13.51
N GLY A 50 -1.25 5.12 -13.57
CA GLY A 50 -1.13 5.96 -14.78
C GLY A 50 0.23 5.89 -15.48
N ASP A 51 1.27 5.36 -14.82
CA ASP A 51 2.66 5.38 -15.31
C ASP A 51 3.33 3.99 -15.34
N THR A 52 2.52 2.95 -15.44
CA THR A 52 2.95 1.61 -15.89
C THR A 52 3.31 1.57 -17.39
N ALA A 53 3.34 2.72 -18.08
CA ALA A 53 3.88 2.83 -19.42
C ALA A 53 5.29 3.46 -19.49
N GLY A 54 5.88 3.98 -18.41
CA GLY A 54 7.18 4.66 -18.56
C GLY A 54 8.07 4.79 -17.33
N VAL A 55 7.56 5.20 -16.16
CA VAL A 55 8.46 5.67 -15.08
C VAL A 55 8.38 4.85 -13.78
N GLY A 56 7.28 4.16 -13.50
CA GLY A 56 7.08 3.48 -12.20
C GLY A 56 7.73 2.09 -12.08
N VAL A 57 7.76 1.31 -13.16
CA VAL A 57 8.28 -0.07 -13.12
C VAL A 57 9.80 -0.10 -13.07
N SER A 58 10.49 0.91 -13.63
CA SER A 58 11.95 0.99 -13.62
C SER A 58 12.53 1.40 -12.25
N LEU A 59 11.79 2.15 -11.44
CA LEU A 59 12.22 2.51 -10.07
C LEU A 59 12.02 1.36 -9.07
N LEU A 60 11.05 0.47 -9.34
CA LEU A 60 10.79 -0.74 -8.57
C LEU A 60 11.43 -2.01 -9.20
N SER A 61 12.09 -1.86 -10.35
CA SER A 61 12.97 -2.87 -10.97
C SER A 61 14.38 -2.30 -11.02
N PRO A 62 15.13 -2.32 -9.90
CA PRO A 62 16.53 -1.92 -9.92
C PRO A 62 17.27 -2.72 -10.99
N GLU A 63 18.15 -2.09 -11.77
CA GLU A 63 18.87 -2.76 -12.88
C GLU A 63 19.60 -4.04 -12.44
N ASN A 64 20.03 -4.09 -11.18
CA ASN A 64 20.72 -5.22 -10.56
C ASN A 64 19.82 -6.06 -9.62
N GLY A 65 18.50 -5.82 -9.61
CA GLY A 65 17.54 -6.47 -8.71
C GLY A 65 17.64 -6.04 -7.23
N ALA A 66 18.66 -5.26 -6.86
CA ALA A 66 18.86 -4.74 -5.52
C ALA A 66 18.26 -3.34 -5.35
N PHE A 67 17.29 -3.20 -4.44
CA PHE A 67 16.71 -1.90 -4.06
C PHE A 67 17.77 -0.90 -3.57
N ASN A 68 18.91 -1.41 -3.08
CA ASN A 68 20.09 -0.64 -2.71
C ASN A 68 21.35 -1.41 -3.12
N ALA A 69 21.95 -1.03 -4.25
CA ALA A 69 23.10 -1.73 -4.82
C ALA A 69 24.34 -1.70 -3.91
N SER A 70 24.64 -0.57 -3.27
CA SER A 70 25.81 -0.45 -2.39
C SER A 70 25.70 -1.32 -1.14
N MET A 71 24.50 -1.47 -0.59
CA MET A 71 24.25 -2.38 0.52
C MET A 71 24.36 -3.85 0.08
N ALA A 72 23.84 -4.20 -1.10
CA ALA A 72 23.97 -5.55 -1.64
C ALA A 72 25.45 -5.93 -1.85
N GLU A 73 26.25 -5.04 -2.43
CA GLU A 73 27.70 -5.22 -2.59
C GLU A 73 28.44 -5.36 -1.26
N ALA A 74 28.04 -4.60 -0.24
CA ALA A 74 28.63 -4.70 1.09
C ALA A 74 28.38 -6.08 1.73
N VAL A 75 27.17 -6.63 1.56
CA VAL A 75 26.81 -7.96 2.07
C VAL A 75 27.53 -9.07 1.31
N ILE A 76 27.64 -8.98 -0.02
CA ILE A 76 28.37 -9.95 -0.84
C ILE A 76 29.84 -10.00 -0.41
N ARG A 77 30.49 -8.84 -0.28
CA ARG A 77 31.89 -8.72 0.15
C ARG A 77 32.15 -9.27 1.55
N TRP A 78 31.17 -9.14 2.45
CA TRP A 78 31.26 -9.70 3.80
C TRP A 78 31.07 -11.23 3.81
N SER A 79 30.32 -11.77 2.83
CA SER A 79 30.04 -13.20 2.71
C SER A 79 31.13 -13.98 1.97
N GLU A 80 32.05 -13.30 1.28
CA GLU A 80 33.21 -13.95 0.64
C GLU A 80 34.32 -14.20 1.69
N PRO A 81 34.83 -15.44 1.80
CA PRO A 81 35.83 -15.83 2.80
C PRO A 81 37.24 -15.26 2.54
#